data_AF-A0A7C8ZGC5-F1
#
_entry.id   AF-A0A7C8ZGC5-F1
#
_cell.length_a   1.000
_cell.length_b   1.000
_cell.length_c   1.000
_cell.angle_alpha   90.00
_cell.angle_beta   90.00
_cell.angle_gamma   90.00
#
_symmetry.space_group_name_H-M   'P 1'
#
loop_
_entity.id
_entity.type
_entity.pdbx_description
1 polymer ?
#
loop_
_entity_poly.entity_id
_entity_poly.type
_entity_poly.pdbx_seq_one_letter_code
_entity_poly.pdbx_strand_id
1 'polypeptide(L)'
;MYDCVYPTRTARFGTALIPEGVLKLKHHAMAEDTRSIDPSCSCMVCKTYTRAYIHCLVTKDAMGSQLVSYHNLYYMIKLSRDLHTSIIEGSFPELYAIFYRRCFPKGMYLNGSAMPWMLLESISCHAVILQLALKIRSNYRCCGISTRPRER
;
A
#
# COMPACT_ATOMS: atom_id res chain seq x y z
N MET A 1 -1.94 -13.91 4.85
CA MET A 1 -3.38 -13.59 4.74
C MET A 1 -3.67 -12.41 5.66
N TYR A 2 -4.43 -11.43 5.19
CA TYR A 2 -4.78 -10.23 5.96
C TYR A 2 -6.30 -10.07 5.98
N ASP A 3 -6.86 -9.77 7.15
CA ASP A 3 -8.26 -9.38 7.29
C ASP A 3 -8.32 -8.03 8.03
N CYS A 4 -9.10 -7.10 7.49
CA CYS A 4 -9.29 -5.80 8.09
C CYS A 4 -10.60 -5.15 7.62
N VAL A 5 -11.36 -4.61 8.57
CA VAL A 5 -12.57 -3.81 8.30
C VAL A 5 -12.25 -2.37 7.88
N TYR A 6 -10.98 -1.98 7.86
CA TYR A 6 -10.54 -0.61 7.58
C TYR A 6 -11.09 -0.02 6.26
N PRO A 7 -11.02 -0.68 5.09
CA PRO A 7 -11.48 -0.08 3.83
C PRO A 7 -12.98 0.26 3.85
N THR A 8 -13.82 -0.61 4.42
CA THR A 8 -15.28 -0.43 4.47
C THR A 8 -15.70 0.47 5.62
N ARG A 9 -15.05 0.38 6.79
CA ARG A 9 -15.31 1.28 7.93
C ARG A 9 -15.00 2.73 7.58
N THR A 10 -13.85 2.97 6.95
CA THR A 10 -13.38 4.30 6.58
C THR A 10 -14.23 4.91 5.45
N ALA A 11 -14.74 4.07 4.54
CA ALA A 11 -15.67 4.50 3.49
C ALA A 11 -17.00 5.04 4.04
N ARG A 12 -17.54 4.46 5.13
CA ARG A 12 -18.76 4.97 5.79
C ARG A 12 -18.60 6.39 6.32
N PHE A 13 -17.38 6.75 6.73
CA PHE A 13 -17.07 8.12 7.14
C PHE A 13 -16.82 9.07 5.95
N GLY A 14 -16.90 8.58 4.70
CA GLY A 14 -16.66 9.38 3.51
C GLY A 14 -15.18 9.60 3.23
N THR A 15 -14.31 8.68 3.64
CA THR A 15 -12.87 8.77 3.43
C THR A 15 -12.42 7.71 2.44
N ALA A 16 -11.82 8.16 1.34
CA ALA A 16 -11.25 7.30 0.32
C ALA A 16 -9.75 7.08 0.55
N LEU A 17 -9.28 5.88 0.26
CA LEU A 17 -7.86 5.52 0.30
C LEU A 17 -7.21 5.95 -1.01
N ILE A 18 -6.09 6.67 -0.90
CA ILE A 18 -5.26 7.07 -2.04
C ILE A 18 -3.80 6.71 -1.75
N PRO A 19 -2.95 6.56 -2.76
CA PRO A 19 -1.54 6.27 -2.55
C PRO A 19 -0.81 7.28 -1.64
N GLU A 20 -1.22 8.54 -1.67
CA GLU A 20 -0.67 9.64 -0.84
C GLU A 20 -1.20 9.65 0.59
N GLY A 21 -2.12 8.74 0.94
CA GLY A 21 -2.73 8.66 2.26
C GLY A 21 -4.25 8.56 2.20
N VAL A 22 -4.96 9.53 2.76
CA VAL A 22 -6.42 9.51 2.88
C VAL A 22 -7.05 10.78 2.33
N LEU A 23 -8.08 10.61 1.51
CA LEU A 23 -8.87 11.70 0.96
C LEU A 23 -10.22 11.76 1.66
N LYS A 24 -10.46 12.83 2.42
CA LYS A 24 -11.74 13.06 3.11
C LYS A 24 -12.72 13.75 2.16
N LEU A 25 -13.62 12.97 1.57
CA LEU A 25 -14.58 13.44 0.57
C LEU A 25 -15.69 14.32 1.17
N LYS A 26 -15.85 14.36 2.49
CA LYS A 26 -16.80 15.27 3.17
C LYS A 26 -16.33 16.71 3.26
N HIS A 27 -15.06 17.02 2.98
CA HIS A 27 -14.58 18.40 3.05
C HIS A 27 -15.17 19.25 1.93
N HIS A 28 -15.47 20.51 2.27
CA HIS A 28 -16.02 21.49 1.32
C HIS A 28 -15.12 21.71 0.10
N ALA A 29 -13.80 21.61 0.25
CA ALA A 29 -12.84 21.70 -0.85
C ALA A 29 -13.10 20.66 -1.97
N MET A 30 -13.80 19.57 -1.67
CA MET A 30 -14.13 18.52 -2.64
C MET A 30 -15.44 18.78 -3.38
N ALA A 31 -16.24 19.77 -2.99
CA ALA A 31 -17.55 20.04 -3.58
C ALA A 31 -17.48 20.48 -5.05
N GLU A 32 -16.41 21.16 -5.44
CA GLU A 32 -16.19 21.68 -6.79
C GLU A 32 -15.10 20.92 -7.56
N ASP A 33 -14.46 19.92 -6.93
CA ASP A 33 -13.37 19.16 -7.55
C ASP A 33 -13.91 18.14 -8.57
N THR A 34 -13.72 18.43 -9.86
CA THR A 34 -14.15 17.57 -10.96
C THR A 34 -13.19 16.41 -11.25
N ARG A 35 -12.07 16.31 -10.53
CA ARG A 35 -11.11 15.21 -10.70
C ARG A 35 -11.70 13.90 -10.16
N SER A 36 -11.20 12.77 -10.65
CA SER A 36 -11.48 11.46 -10.06
C SER A 36 -10.80 11.31 -8.68
N ILE A 37 -11.19 10.32 -7.87
CA ILE A 37 -10.57 10.09 -6.56
C ILE A 37 -9.05 9.92 -6.71
N ASP A 38 -8.64 9.02 -7.60
CA ASP A 38 -7.24 8.78 -7.95
C ASP A 38 -7.15 8.58 -9.48
N PRO A 39 -6.42 9.44 -10.22
CA PRO A 39 -6.27 9.32 -11.67
C PRO A 39 -5.48 8.07 -12.09
N SER A 40 -4.70 7.47 -11.18
CA SER A 40 -3.95 6.23 -11.44
C SER A 40 -4.75 4.96 -11.14
N CYS A 41 -5.97 5.10 -10.62
CA CYS A 41 -6.85 3.98 -10.28
C CYS A 41 -7.78 3.65 -11.45
N SER A 42 -7.84 2.37 -11.83
CA SER A 42 -8.67 1.88 -12.94
C SER A 42 -10.01 1.29 -12.48
N CYS A 43 -10.42 1.53 -11.24
CA CYS A 43 -11.70 1.09 -10.70
C CYS A 43 -12.88 1.79 -11.39
N MET A 44 -14.06 1.16 -11.40
CA MET A 44 -15.29 1.72 -11.99
C MET A 44 -15.58 3.13 -11.46
N VAL A 45 -15.39 3.35 -10.16
CA VAL A 45 -15.71 4.62 -9.51
C VAL A 45 -14.83 5.77 -10.00
N CYS A 46 -13.52 5.53 -10.13
CA CYS A 46 -12.58 6.54 -10.62
C CYS A 46 -12.74 6.85 -12.12
N LYS A 47 -13.30 5.91 -12.90
CA LYS A 47 -13.57 6.11 -14.33
C LYS A 47 -14.85 6.88 -14.61
N THR A 48 -15.87 6.70 -13.77
CA THR A 48 -17.22 7.21 -14.03
C THR A 48 -17.56 8.47 -13.22
N TYR A 49 -17.03 8.59 -12.00
CA TYR A 49 -17.46 9.64 -11.06
C TYR A 49 -16.34 10.59 -10.67
N THR A 50 -16.74 11.85 -10.44
CA THR A 50 -15.87 12.93 -9.94
C THR A 50 -15.94 13.02 -8.42
N ARG A 51 -14.94 13.65 -7.80
CA ARG A 51 -14.90 13.91 -6.35
C ARG A 51 -16.08 14.78 -5.90
N ALA A 52 -16.44 15.80 -6.67
CA ALA A 52 -17.62 16.65 -6.46
C ALA A 52 -18.92 15.85 -6.40
N TYR A 53 -19.10 14.93 -7.36
CA TYR A 53 -20.29 14.08 -7.38
C TYR A 53 -20.35 13.17 -6.16
N ILE A 54 -19.22 12.55 -5.79
CA ILE A 54 -19.16 11.67 -4.62
C ILE A 54 -19.31 12.47 -3.32
N HIS A 55 -18.80 13.69 -3.23
CA HIS A 55 -19.02 14.60 -2.10
C HIS A 55 -20.52 14.85 -1.86
N CYS A 56 -21.26 15.16 -2.94
CA CYS A 56 -22.70 15.34 -2.89
C CYS A 56 -23.42 14.06 -2.42
N LEU A 57 -23.02 12.89 -2.93
CA LEU A 57 -23.63 11.62 -2.52
C LEU A 57 -23.29 11.27 -1.07
N VAL A 58 -22.05 11.37 -0.64
CA VAL A 58 -21.60 11.02 0.73
C VAL A 58 -22.28 11.89 1.80
N THR A 59 -22.73 13.09 1.43
CA THR A 59 -23.44 14.00 2.34
C THR A 59 -24.95 13.76 2.37
N LYS A 60 -25.54 13.21 1.30
CA LYS A 60 -27.00 13.10 1.14
C LYS A 60 -27.54 11.66 1.14
N ASP A 61 -26.74 10.68 0.76
CA ASP A 61 -27.19 9.30 0.51
C ASP A 61 -26.14 8.26 0.93
N ALA A 62 -26.62 7.10 1.41
CA ALA A 62 -25.81 5.94 1.72
C ALA A 62 -25.06 5.40 0.48
N MET A 63 -25.57 5.64 -0.74
CA MET A 63 -24.91 5.25 -1.99
C MET A 63 -23.48 5.80 -2.10
N GLY A 64 -23.20 6.99 -1.56
CA GLY A 64 -21.85 7.55 -1.53
C GLY A 64 -20.87 6.65 -0.79
N SER A 65 -21.28 6.08 0.35
CA SER A 65 -20.44 5.17 1.13
C SER A 65 -20.16 3.84 0.41
N GLN A 66 -21.09 3.36 -0.42
CA GLN A 66 -20.93 2.14 -1.21
C GLN A 66 -19.89 2.34 -2.32
N LEU A 67 -19.96 3.46 -3.04
CA LEU A 67 -18.99 3.81 -4.08
C LEU A 67 -17.57 3.95 -3.49
N VAL A 68 -17.45 4.64 -2.34
CA VAL A 68 -16.15 4.77 -1.66
C VAL A 68 -15.66 3.41 -1.16
N SER A 69 -16.55 2.53 -0.67
CA SER A 69 -16.18 1.17 -0.24
C SER A 69 -15.62 0.36 -1.40
N TYR A 70 -16.26 0.43 -2.58
CA TYR A 70 -15.78 -0.24 -3.79
C TYR A 70 -14.37 0.23 -4.18
N HIS A 71 -14.14 1.54 -4.20
CA HIS A 71 -12.81 2.12 -4.47
C HIS A 71 -11.77 1.65 -3.44
N ASN A 72 -12.09 1.71 -2.15
CA ASN A 72 -11.16 1.32 -1.08
C ASN A 72 -10.78 -0.17 -1.15
N LEU A 73 -11.75 -1.06 -1.43
CA LEU A 73 -11.48 -2.48 -1.61
C LEU A 73 -10.62 -2.73 -2.85
N TYR A 74 -10.91 -2.06 -3.97
CA TYR A 74 -10.10 -2.15 -5.18
C TYR A 74 -8.65 -1.76 -4.92
N TYR A 75 -8.44 -0.66 -4.19
CA TYR A 75 -7.11 -0.19 -3.79
C TYR A 75 -6.36 -1.25 -2.95
N MET A 76 -7.01 -1.82 -1.94
CA MET A 76 -6.39 -2.85 -1.08
C MET A 76 -6.02 -4.12 -1.85
N ILE A 77 -6.89 -4.56 -2.76
CA ILE A 77 -6.62 -5.74 -3.61
C ILE A 77 -5.46 -5.45 -4.56
N LYS A 78 -5.43 -4.25 -5.17
CA LYS A 78 -4.32 -3.83 -6.04
C LYS A 78 -3.00 -3.81 -5.27
N LEU A 79 -2.97 -3.18 -4.10
CA LEU A 79 -1.78 -3.14 -3.24
C LEU A 79 -1.29 -4.55 -2.90
N SER A 80 -2.18 -5.48 -2.54
CA SER A 80 -1.80 -6.86 -2.25
C SER A 80 -1.21 -7.59 -3.47
N ARG A 81 -1.72 -7.30 -4.66
CA ARG A 81 -1.18 -7.87 -5.92
C ARG A 81 0.20 -7.31 -6.22
N ASP A 82 0.36 -5.99 -6.12
CA ASP A 82 1.64 -5.32 -6.39
C ASP A 82 2.73 -5.82 -5.41
N LEU A 83 2.39 -5.97 -4.13
CA LEU A 83 3.26 -6.59 -3.13
C LEU A 83 3.65 -8.02 -3.51
N HIS A 84 2.69 -8.85 -3.88
CA HIS A 84 2.95 -10.24 -4.26
C HIS A 84 3.84 -10.35 -5.51
N THR A 85 3.57 -9.54 -6.55
CA THR A 85 4.39 -9.48 -7.76
C THR A 85 5.82 -9.05 -7.44
N SER A 86 6.01 -8.02 -6.60
CA SER A 86 7.35 -7.56 -6.22
C SER A 86 8.16 -8.62 -5.45
N ILE A 87 7.50 -9.50 -4.70
CA ILE A 87 8.17 -10.61 -4.02
C ILE A 87 8.64 -11.66 -5.03
N ILE A 88 7.81 -11.98 -6.04
CA ILE A 88 8.17 -12.93 -7.11
C ILE A 88 9.33 -12.39 -7.95
N GLU A 89 9.31 -11.10 -8.27
CA GLU A 89 10.32 -10.43 -9.08
C GLU A 89 11.60 -10.07 -8.30
N GLY A 90 11.57 -10.19 -6.96
CA GLY A 90 12.68 -9.80 -6.09
C GLY A 90 12.89 -8.29 -5.95
N SER A 91 11.89 -7.48 -6.33
CA SER A 91 11.89 -5.99 -6.33
C SER A 91 11.11 -5.37 -5.16
N PHE A 92 10.84 -6.17 -4.11
CA PHE A 92 10.11 -5.74 -2.93
C PHE A 92 10.74 -4.53 -2.20
N PRO A 93 12.07 -4.46 -1.98
CA PRO A 93 12.69 -3.31 -1.33
C PRO A 93 12.45 -1.98 -2.08
N GLU A 94 12.46 -2.01 -3.41
CA GLU A 94 12.20 -0.85 -4.26
C GLU A 94 10.75 -0.39 -4.14
N LEU A 95 9.79 -1.33 -4.22
CA LEU A 95 8.37 -1.04 -4.05
C LEU A 95 8.10 -0.45 -2.66
N TYR A 96 8.71 -1.00 -1.61
CA TYR A 96 8.59 -0.50 -0.25
C TYR A 96 9.11 0.95 -0.13
N ALA A 97 10.30 1.22 -0.69
CA ALA A 97 10.88 2.57 -0.67
C ALA A 97 10.00 3.61 -1.38
N ILE A 98 9.39 3.23 -2.52
CA ILE A 98 8.45 4.08 -3.26
C ILE A 98 7.18 4.32 -2.44
N PHE A 99 6.58 3.24 -1.91
CA PHE A 99 5.37 3.32 -1.08
C PHE A 99 5.60 4.23 0.14
N TYR A 100 6.72 4.03 0.85
CA TYR A 100 7.05 4.81 2.03
C TYR A 100 7.18 6.30 1.72
N ARG A 101 7.89 6.66 0.64
CA ARG A 101 8.03 8.07 0.23
C ARG A 101 6.70 8.72 -0.14
N ARG A 102 5.76 7.94 -0.71
CA ARG A 102 4.46 8.46 -1.14
C ARG A 102 3.50 8.65 0.04
N CYS A 103 3.46 7.72 0.98
CA CYS A 103 2.61 7.83 2.17
C CYS A 103 3.16 8.79 3.22
N PHE A 104 4.48 8.98 3.28
CA PHE A 104 5.15 9.83 4.28
C PHE A 104 6.10 10.83 3.60
N PRO A 105 5.57 11.92 3.01
CA PRO A 105 6.42 12.97 2.47
C PRO A 105 7.26 13.64 3.57
N LYS A 106 8.45 14.13 3.20
CA LYS A 106 9.38 14.82 4.13
C LYS A 106 8.67 16.03 4.75
N GLY A 107 8.65 16.09 6.09
CA GLY A 107 8.05 17.20 6.86
C GLY A 107 6.91 16.80 7.81
N MET A 108 6.42 15.56 7.77
CA MET A 108 5.36 15.09 8.69
C MET A 108 5.84 14.72 10.10
N TYR A 109 7.15 14.59 10.32
CA TYR A 109 7.74 14.26 11.63
C TYR A 109 8.47 15.48 12.19
N LEU A 110 7.89 16.09 13.23
CA LEU A 110 8.59 17.05 14.09
C LEU A 110 9.79 16.32 14.70
N ASN A 111 11.01 16.87 14.52
CA ASN A 111 12.30 16.43 15.10
C ASN A 111 13.24 15.56 14.26
N GLY A 112 13.13 15.55 12.92
CA GLY A 112 14.26 15.11 12.06
C GLY A 112 14.62 13.63 12.11
N SER A 113 13.88 12.79 12.84
CA SER A 113 13.95 11.33 12.72
C SER A 113 13.17 10.91 11.48
N ALA A 114 13.90 10.68 10.39
CA ALA A 114 13.37 9.93 9.26
C ALA A 114 13.01 8.52 9.76
N MET A 115 11.72 8.18 9.69
CA MET A 115 11.06 7.00 10.27
C MET A 115 10.76 7.03 11.79
N PRO A 116 9.51 6.74 12.18
CA PRO A 116 9.22 6.22 13.51
C PRO A 116 10.14 5.04 13.82
N TRP A 117 10.84 5.10 14.96
CA TRP A 117 11.81 4.08 15.39
C TRP A 117 11.26 2.63 15.35
N MET A 118 9.96 2.46 15.60
CA MET A 118 9.23 1.19 15.53
C MET A 118 9.25 0.55 14.12
N LEU A 119 9.32 1.37 13.07
CA LEU A 119 9.47 0.89 11.69
C LEU A 119 10.94 0.59 11.36
N LEU A 120 11.91 1.30 11.94
CA LEU A 120 13.34 1.06 11.74
C LEU A 120 13.75 -0.33 12.27
N GLU A 121 13.18 -0.73 13.42
CA GLU A 121 13.40 -2.08 13.98
C GLU A 121 12.81 -3.17 13.08
N SER A 122 11.61 -2.96 12.53
CA SER A 122 10.97 -3.91 11.60
C SER A 122 11.73 -4.07 10.28
N ILE A 123 12.30 -3.00 9.74
CA ILE A 123 13.15 -3.06 8.52
C ILE A 123 14.51 -3.68 8.84
N SER A 124 15.09 -3.38 10.00
CA SER A 124 16.40 -3.92 10.41
C SER A 124 16.36 -5.45 10.51
N CYS A 125 15.25 -6.04 10.96
CA CYS A 125 15.05 -7.49 10.92
C CYS A 125 15.06 -8.06 9.49
N HIS A 126 14.48 -7.37 8.49
CA HIS A 126 14.52 -7.83 7.10
C HIS A 126 15.88 -7.62 6.43
N ALA A 127 16.58 -6.53 6.74
CA ALA A 127 17.96 -6.33 6.28
C ALA A 127 18.89 -7.39 6.86
N VAL A 128 18.68 -7.80 8.13
CA VAL A 128 19.39 -8.92 8.77
C VAL A 128 19.02 -10.26 8.14
N ILE A 129 17.75 -10.51 7.78
CA ILE A 129 17.34 -11.74 7.09
C ILE A 129 17.87 -11.81 5.64
N LEU A 130 17.89 -10.71 4.90
CA LEU A 130 18.50 -10.65 3.55
C LEU A 130 20.03 -10.73 3.62
N GLN A 131 20.68 -10.10 4.59
CA GLN A 131 22.11 -10.24 4.85
C GLN A 131 22.45 -11.67 5.29
N LEU A 132 21.66 -12.30 6.18
CA LEU A 132 21.81 -13.69 6.57
C LEU A 132 21.56 -14.63 5.39
N ALA A 133 20.53 -14.41 4.57
CA ALA A 133 20.26 -15.22 3.39
C ALA A 133 21.39 -15.11 2.34
N LEU A 134 21.98 -13.93 2.14
CA LEU A 134 23.16 -13.74 1.29
C LEU A 134 24.43 -14.35 1.92
N LYS A 135 24.61 -14.27 3.25
CA LYS A 135 25.74 -14.89 3.99
C LYS A 135 25.66 -16.41 3.98
N ILE A 136 24.47 -16.97 4.14
CA ILE A 136 24.14 -18.40 4.01
C ILE A 136 24.48 -18.86 2.58
N ARG A 137 24.06 -18.11 1.55
CA ARG A 137 24.38 -18.42 0.14
C ARG A 137 25.88 -18.32 -0.21
N SER A 138 26.63 -17.47 0.50
CA SER A 138 28.10 -17.37 0.38
C SER A 138 28.82 -18.52 1.08
N ASN A 139 28.35 -18.97 2.25
CA ASN A 139 28.98 -20.06 3.01
C ASN A 139 28.78 -21.44 2.37
N TYR A 140 27.70 -21.65 1.58
CA TYR A 140 27.50 -22.90 0.84
C TYR A 140 28.27 -23.00 -0.50
N ARG A 141 29.01 -21.96 -0.93
CA ARG A 141 29.94 -22.08 -2.07
C ARG A 141 31.37 -22.47 -1.68
N CYS A 142 31.74 -22.35 -0.40
CA CYS A 142 33.09 -22.68 0.06
C CYS A 142 33.22 -24.11 0.61
N CYS A 143 32.12 -24.77 0.98
CA CYS A 143 32.14 -26.20 1.29
C CYS A 143 31.76 -27.01 0.05
N GLY A 144 32.78 -27.43 -0.70
CA GLY A 144 32.66 -28.38 -1.80
C GLY A 144 32.22 -29.76 -1.31
N ILE A 145 30.92 -29.91 -1.02
CA ILE A 145 30.31 -31.21 -0.75
C ILE A 145 29.85 -31.76 -2.10
N SER A 146 30.65 -32.65 -2.67
CA SER A 146 30.27 -33.44 -3.84
C SER A 146 29.04 -34.28 -3.48
N THR A 147 27.87 -33.95 -4.03
CA THR A 147 26.72 -34.85 -3.98
C THR A 147 26.97 -35.99 -4.95
N ARG A 148 27.46 -37.15 -4.47
CA ARG A 148 27.30 -38.41 -5.24
C ARG A 148 25.79 -38.73 -5.29
N PRO A 149 25.24 -39.14 -6.45
CA PRO A 149 23.87 -39.62 -6.52
C PRO A 149 23.78 -40.96 -5.80
N ARG A 150 22.79 -41.11 -4.91
CA ARG A 150 22.52 -42.39 -4.24
C ARG A 150 21.53 -43.16 -5.10
N GLU A 151 22.03 -44.15 -5.83
CA GLU A 151 21.21 -45.27 -6.32
C GLU A 151 20.67 -46.04 -5.12
N ARG A 152 19.34 -46.10 -5.00
CA ARG A 152 18.50 -47.27 -4.69
C ARG A 152 17.04 -46.85 -4.58
#